data_AF-A0A1J5PLB6-F1
#
_entry.id   AF-A0A1J5PLB6-F1
#
_cell.length_a   1.000
_cell.length_b   1.000
_cell.length_c   1.000
_cell.angle_alpha   90.00
_cell.angle_beta   90.00
_cell.angle_gamma   90.00
#
_symmetry.space_group_name_H-M   'P 1'
#
loop_
_entity.id
_entity.type
_entity.pdbx_description
1 polymer ?
#
loop_
_entity_poly.entity_id
_entity_poly.type
_entity_poly.pdbx_seq_one_letter_code
_entity_poly.pdbx_strand_id
1 'polypeptide(L)'
;MLQTIKELLDVNPGLKAKEIAKSLGLDKHDINSFLHHNLEYFQKDTNFCWHLKNQELTITFDQNAWIDCSQFEQALANSESPLESSYKSIVFVIPTGCNLLLESIARLMALSNQLVLDGKEVTIDFRQLKTLTYVNRIGFFDHLNSAVRVLPERPETSGAQRYNRNSNSVVELGIIDPTNLDESLPARLKEVFVGHAGSKYEQTAFTVISELLGNVRDHSLSPIPGFVGLQFYKNFSPPHIQTVISDSGKGILGTLKPILETKYPDLAREIEEAKLDSDIYLLKKVLTQGQISQSEDEAHGLGLKRSSDAASKFNANISIRQERCEVKFFFRQGRRTPRFEFKIGMPLLRGTHICFDFELDRAS
;
A
#
# COMPACT_ATOMS: atom_id res chain seq x y z
N MET A 1 -37.44 4.45 2.52
CA MET A 1 -37.35 5.92 2.63
C MET A 1 -35.91 6.41 2.60
N LEU A 2 -35.03 5.95 3.53
CA LEU A 2 -33.61 6.37 3.54
C LEU A 2 -32.91 6.24 2.19
N GLN A 3 -32.86 5.02 1.64
CA GLN A 3 -32.16 4.73 0.39
C GLN A 3 -32.72 5.54 -0.80
N THR A 4 -34.04 5.65 -0.89
CA THR A 4 -34.72 6.39 -1.96
C THR A 4 -34.45 7.90 -1.91
N ILE A 5 -34.39 8.48 -0.70
CA ILE A 5 -34.02 9.89 -0.53
C ILE A 5 -32.53 10.08 -0.83
N LYS A 6 -31.66 9.12 -0.45
CA LYS A 6 -30.24 9.16 -0.78
C LYS A 6 -30.03 9.17 -2.30
N GLU A 7 -30.62 8.22 -3.03
CA GLU A 7 -30.54 8.15 -4.49
C GLU A 7 -31.06 9.43 -5.16
N LEU A 8 -32.17 9.99 -4.66
CA LEU A 8 -32.71 11.24 -5.20
C LEU A 8 -31.76 12.42 -5.00
N LEU A 9 -31.19 12.57 -3.80
CA LEU A 9 -30.28 13.68 -3.45
C LEU A 9 -28.87 13.49 -4.01
N ASP A 10 -28.48 12.27 -4.38
CA ASP A 10 -27.24 12.00 -5.11
C ASP A 10 -27.32 12.50 -6.56
N VAL A 11 -28.48 12.28 -7.22
CA VAL A 11 -28.73 12.76 -8.60
C VAL A 11 -29.07 14.26 -8.62
N ASN A 12 -29.84 14.73 -7.64
CA ASN A 12 -30.30 16.12 -7.54
C ASN A 12 -29.96 16.68 -6.16
N PRO A 13 -28.71 17.08 -5.92
CA PRO A 13 -28.33 17.71 -4.65
C PRO A 13 -29.03 19.07 -4.48
N GLY A 14 -29.31 19.44 -3.23
CA GLY A 14 -29.87 20.76 -2.90
C GLY A 14 -31.38 20.89 -3.10
N LEU A 15 -32.15 19.81 -2.95
CA LEU A 15 -33.62 19.87 -3.00
C LEU A 15 -34.22 20.29 -1.64
N LYS A 16 -35.29 21.07 -1.67
CA LYS A 16 -36.12 21.34 -0.49
C LYS A 16 -36.96 20.10 -0.14
N ALA A 17 -37.33 19.95 1.13
CA ALA A 17 -38.18 18.84 1.58
C ALA A 17 -39.50 18.70 0.78
N LYS A 18 -40.07 19.81 0.28
CA LYS A 18 -41.26 19.80 -0.59
C LYS A 18 -40.99 19.19 -1.96
N GLU A 19 -39.81 19.41 -2.52
CA GLU A 19 -39.41 18.90 -3.83
C GLU A 19 -39.11 17.41 -3.74
N ILE A 20 -38.43 16.99 -2.67
CA ILE A 20 -38.22 15.56 -2.34
C ILE A 20 -39.57 14.84 -2.19
N ALA A 21 -40.49 15.40 -1.41
CA ALA A 21 -41.83 14.86 -1.21
C ALA A 21 -42.60 14.71 -2.53
N LYS A 22 -42.52 15.71 -3.41
CA LYS A 22 -43.14 15.68 -4.74
C LYS A 22 -42.53 14.59 -5.63
N SER A 23 -41.21 14.45 -5.67
CA SER A 23 -40.53 13.44 -6.48
C SER A 23 -40.81 12.01 -6.00
N LEU A 24 -41.07 11.83 -4.71
CA LEU A 24 -41.30 10.50 -4.12
C LEU A 24 -42.79 10.18 -3.89
N GLY A 25 -43.71 11.11 -4.15
CA GLY A 25 -45.14 10.93 -3.91
C GLY A 25 -45.51 10.80 -2.43
N LEU A 26 -44.73 11.43 -1.55
CA LEU A 26 -44.87 11.33 -0.09
C LEU A 26 -45.31 12.66 0.53
N ASP A 27 -45.76 12.63 1.79
CA ASP A 27 -46.11 13.84 2.51
C ASP A 27 -44.85 14.64 2.92
N LYS A 28 -44.95 15.97 2.83
CA LYS A 28 -43.84 16.87 3.16
C LYS A 28 -43.45 16.78 4.64
N HIS A 29 -44.42 16.66 5.54
CA HIS A 29 -44.18 16.56 6.97
C HIS A 29 -43.38 15.29 7.29
N ASP A 30 -43.73 14.17 6.66
CA ASP A 30 -43.03 12.89 6.83
C ASP A 30 -41.60 12.97 6.32
N ILE A 31 -41.37 13.52 5.12
CA ILE A 31 -40.02 13.74 4.58
C ILE A 31 -39.21 14.66 5.49
N ASN A 32 -39.79 15.78 5.93
CA ASN A 32 -39.07 16.75 6.74
C ASN A 32 -38.73 16.17 8.11
N SER A 33 -39.67 15.47 8.75
CA SER A 33 -39.42 14.72 9.98
C SER A 33 -38.31 13.69 9.78
N PHE A 34 -38.39 12.89 8.71
CA PHE A 34 -37.39 11.88 8.39
C PHE A 34 -35.99 12.47 8.22
N LEU A 35 -35.83 13.51 7.41
CA LEU A 35 -34.54 14.18 7.18
C LEU A 35 -33.94 14.74 8.49
N HIS A 36 -34.78 15.33 9.35
CA HIS A 36 -34.35 15.84 10.65
C HIS A 36 -33.98 14.75 11.67
N HIS A 37 -34.50 13.54 11.54
CA HIS A 37 -34.12 12.40 12.37
C HIS A 37 -32.89 11.64 11.84
N ASN A 38 -32.40 11.98 10.64
CA ASN A 38 -31.31 11.27 9.95
C ASN A 38 -30.16 12.24 9.58
N LEU A 39 -29.81 13.17 10.47
CA LEU A 39 -28.79 14.22 10.26
C LEU A 39 -27.34 13.69 10.15
N GLU A 40 -27.15 12.40 10.39
CA GLU A 40 -25.92 11.67 10.09
C GLU A 40 -25.75 11.45 8.58
N TYR A 41 -26.84 11.38 7.81
CA TYR A 41 -26.81 11.18 6.35
C TYR A 41 -27.15 12.44 5.55
N PHE A 42 -27.89 13.37 6.15
CA PHE A 42 -28.37 14.56 5.48
C PHE A 42 -27.91 15.82 6.19
N GLN A 43 -27.62 16.85 5.41
CA GLN A 43 -27.33 18.19 5.91
C GLN A 43 -28.26 19.21 5.24
N LYS A 44 -28.66 20.24 5.97
CA LYS A 44 -29.49 21.32 5.47
C LYS A 44 -28.66 22.60 5.39
N ASP A 45 -28.67 23.25 4.24
CA ASP A 45 -27.98 24.52 4.05
C ASP A 45 -28.81 25.73 4.54
N THR A 46 -28.25 26.93 4.41
CA THR A 46 -28.89 28.19 4.78
C THR A 46 -30.13 28.53 3.96
N ASN A 47 -30.29 27.92 2.79
CA ASN A 47 -31.44 28.11 1.89
C ASN A 47 -32.55 27.05 2.10
N PHE A 48 -32.44 26.26 3.19
CA PHE A 48 -33.34 25.15 3.52
C PHE A 48 -33.33 24.02 2.48
N CYS A 49 -32.27 23.93 1.70
CA CYS A 49 -32.04 22.84 0.77
C CYS A 49 -31.29 21.72 1.47
N TRP A 50 -31.74 20.49 1.21
CA TRP A 50 -31.15 19.28 1.77
C TRP A 50 -30.13 18.72 0.79
N HIS A 51 -29.02 18.30 1.36
CA HIS A 51 -27.93 17.66 0.67
C HIS A 51 -27.66 16.35 1.39
N LEU A 52 -27.09 15.39 0.68
CA LEU A 52 -26.35 14.34 1.36
C LEU A 52 -25.22 15.01 2.14
N LYS A 53 -25.14 14.68 3.43
CA LYS A 53 -23.96 15.04 4.21
C LYS A 53 -22.79 14.32 3.55
N ASN A 54 -21.71 15.05 3.27
CA ASN A 54 -20.52 14.51 2.60
C ASN A 54 -20.19 13.16 3.24
N GLN A 55 -20.48 12.13 2.46
CA GLN A 55 -20.39 10.75 2.87
C GLN A 55 -18.93 10.41 2.57
N GLU A 56 -18.07 10.83 3.49
CA GLU A 56 -16.64 10.60 3.42
C GLU A 56 -16.31 9.30 4.15
N LEU A 57 -15.49 8.46 3.52
CA LEU A 57 -14.89 7.34 4.22
C LEU A 57 -13.70 7.85 5.01
N THR A 58 -13.82 7.90 6.33
CA THR A 58 -12.70 8.27 7.19
C THR A 58 -11.99 7.03 7.71
N ILE A 59 -10.70 6.90 7.39
CA ILE A 59 -9.80 5.90 7.94
C ILE A 59 -8.87 6.61 8.93
N THR A 60 -8.98 6.27 10.21
CA THR A 60 -8.12 6.85 11.27
C THR A 60 -7.11 5.83 11.75
N PHE A 61 -5.83 6.19 11.72
CA PHE A 61 -4.74 5.36 12.26
C PHE A 61 -4.61 5.51 13.78
N ASP A 62 -3.92 4.57 14.43
CA ASP A 62 -3.75 4.58 15.88
C ASP A 62 -2.91 5.79 16.36
N GLN A 63 -3.33 6.36 17.49
CA GLN A 63 -2.63 7.44 18.17
C GLN A 63 -1.42 6.92 18.95
N ASN A 64 -0.39 7.76 19.08
CA ASN A 64 0.81 7.44 19.88
C ASN A 64 1.49 6.10 19.54
N ALA A 65 1.40 5.69 18.27
CA ALA A 65 1.91 4.41 17.80
C ALA A 65 2.89 4.59 16.63
N TRP A 66 3.72 3.58 16.42
CA TRP A 66 4.38 3.34 15.14
C TRP A 66 3.49 2.39 14.34
N ILE A 67 3.05 2.83 13.16
CA ILE A 67 2.16 2.08 12.27
C ILE A 67 3.00 1.27 11.31
N ASP A 68 2.99 -0.04 11.49
CA ASP A 68 3.50 -1.05 10.56
C ASP A 68 2.41 -1.49 9.56
N CYS A 69 2.77 -2.42 8.67
CA CYS A 69 1.82 -2.95 7.69
C CYS A 69 0.60 -3.66 8.34
N SER A 70 0.77 -4.31 9.49
CA SER A 70 -0.36 -4.97 10.16
C SER A 70 -1.37 -3.97 10.68
N GLN A 71 -0.91 -2.89 11.31
CA GLN A 71 -1.76 -1.82 11.83
C GLN A 71 -2.39 -1.01 10.70
N PHE A 72 -1.65 -0.77 9.61
CA PHE A 72 -2.20 -0.13 8.40
C PHE A 72 -3.37 -0.94 7.83
N GLU A 73 -3.18 -2.25 7.62
CA GLU A 73 -4.23 -3.12 7.07
C GLU A 73 -5.39 -3.29 8.05
N GLN A 74 -5.13 -3.29 9.36
CA GLN A 74 -6.19 -3.34 10.37
C GLN A 74 -7.05 -2.07 10.33
N ALA A 75 -6.44 -0.90 10.16
CA ALA A 75 -7.18 0.35 10.01
C ALA A 75 -8.10 0.32 8.78
N LEU A 76 -7.61 -0.23 7.65
CA LEU A 76 -8.43 -0.44 6.45
C LEU A 76 -9.54 -1.47 6.70
N ALA A 77 -9.25 -2.59 7.36
CA ALA A 77 -10.22 -3.66 7.61
C ALA A 77 -11.32 -3.28 8.61
N ASN A 78 -11.02 -2.36 9.53
CA ASN A 78 -12.01 -1.77 10.44
C ASN A 78 -12.93 -0.77 9.72
N SER A 79 -12.60 -0.41 8.49
CA SER A 79 -13.39 0.46 7.61
C SER A 79 -13.86 -0.31 6.37
N GLU A 80 -14.66 0.33 5.52
CA GLU A 80 -14.95 -0.20 4.19
C GLU A 80 -13.68 -0.17 3.32
N SER A 81 -13.52 -1.11 2.39
CA SER A 81 -12.43 -1.13 1.41
C SER A 81 -12.46 0.15 0.56
N PRO A 82 -11.48 1.07 0.63
CA PRO A 82 -11.63 2.41 0.05
C PRO A 82 -11.81 2.42 -1.48
N LEU A 83 -11.12 1.51 -2.18
CA LEU A 83 -11.22 1.36 -3.63
C LEU A 83 -12.58 0.81 -4.08
N GLU A 84 -13.24 0.05 -3.22
CA GLU A 84 -14.54 -0.58 -3.52
C GLU A 84 -15.72 0.19 -2.94
N SER A 85 -15.43 1.15 -2.07
CA SER A 85 -16.44 1.93 -1.39
C SER A 85 -17.23 2.81 -2.36
N SER A 86 -18.52 2.96 -2.08
CA SER A 86 -19.38 3.92 -2.78
C SER A 86 -19.03 5.39 -2.48
N TYR A 87 -18.24 5.65 -1.43
CA TYR A 87 -17.83 6.99 -1.05
C TYR A 87 -16.87 7.61 -2.07
N LYS A 88 -17.21 8.84 -2.51
CA LYS A 88 -16.36 9.63 -3.42
C LYS A 88 -15.21 10.32 -2.70
N SER A 89 -15.43 10.74 -1.45
CA SER A 89 -14.41 11.37 -0.61
C SER A 89 -13.82 10.34 0.35
N ILE A 90 -12.51 10.22 0.38
CA ILE A 90 -11.76 9.33 1.27
C ILE A 90 -10.78 10.17 2.09
N VAL A 91 -10.82 10.04 3.41
CA VAL A 91 -9.98 10.82 4.33
C VAL A 91 -9.13 9.88 5.18
N PHE A 92 -7.81 9.96 5.01
CA PHE A 92 -6.85 9.28 5.88
C PHE A 92 -6.42 10.24 6.99
N VAL A 93 -6.67 9.88 8.24
CA VAL A 93 -6.30 10.68 9.41
C VAL A 93 -5.09 10.07 10.09
N ILE A 94 -3.98 10.82 10.09
CA ILE A 94 -2.76 10.53 10.84
C ILE A 94 -2.80 11.39 12.11
N PRO A 95 -3.25 10.83 13.25
CA PRO A 95 -3.46 11.64 14.43
C PRO A 95 -2.16 11.97 15.15
N THR A 96 -2.23 12.81 16.17
CA THR A 96 -1.08 13.18 16.99
C THR A 96 -0.43 11.94 17.64
N GLY A 97 0.90 11.90 17.60
CA GLY A 97 1.70 10.78 18.11
C GLY A 97 1.82 9.60 17.14
N CYS A 98 1.12 9.62 16.00
CA CYS A 98 1.19 8.59 14.98
C CYS A 98 2.44 8.76 14.11
N ASN A 99 3.33 7.77 14.15
CA ASN A 99 4.50 7.68 13.27
C ASN A 99 4.28 6.52 12.29
N LEU A 100 4.69 6.67 11.05
CA LEU A 100 4.49 5.64 10.03
C LEU A 100 5.84 4.98 9.70
N LEU A 101 5.88 3.65 9.69
CA LEU A 101 7.00 2.92 9.10
C LEU A 101 6.98 3.02 7.58
N LEU A 102 8.11 2.72 6.95
CA LEU A 102 8.33 2.95 5.52
C LEU A 102 7.35 2.14 4.68
N GLU A 103 7.07 0.90 5.09
CA GLU A 103 6.08 0.04 4.44
C GLU A 103 4.65 0.59 4.49
N SER A 104 4.26 1.22 5.60
CA SER A 104 2.94 1.85 5.74
C SER A 104 2.84 3.11 4.89
N ILE A 105 3.92 3.89 4.80
CA ILE A 105 3.99 5.06 3.93
C ILE A 105 3.89 4.66 2.47
N ALA A 106 4.59 3.59 2.07
CA ALA A 106 4.49 3.02 0.73
C ALA A 106 3.04 2.63 0.40
N ARG A 107 2.37 1.86 1.27
CA ARG A 107 0.98 1.45 1.04
C ARG A 107 0.01 2.62 1.01
N LEU A 108 0.18 3.61 1.90
CA LEU A 108 -0.63 4.83 1.89
C LEU A 108 -0.47 5.59 0.56
N MET A 109 0.76 5.72 0.05
CA MET A 109 1.04 6.40 -1.21
C MET A 109 0.39 5.67 -2.39
N ALA A 110 0.62 4.35 -2.48
CA ALA A 110 0.06 3.52 -3.54
C ALA A 110 -1.48 3.58 -3.54
N LEU A 111 -2.10 3.37 -2.38
CA LEU A 111 -3.56 3.43 -2.25
C LEU A 111 -4.10 4.80 -2.63
N SER A 112 -3.49 5.89 -2.15
CA SER A 112 -3.93 7.25 -2.48
C SER A 112 -3.88 7.53 -3.98
N ASN A 113 -2.81 7.11 -4.65
CA ASN A 113 -2.67 7.27 -6.10
C ASN A 113 -3.71 6.42 -6.87
N GLN A 114 -3.99 5.19 -6.40
CA GLN A 114 -5.01 4.32 -6.99
C GLN A 114 -6.42 4.89 -6.83
N LEU A 115 -6.73 5.46 -5.66
CA LEU A 115 -8.02 6.10 -5.40
C LEU A 115 -8.24 7.31 -6.33
N VAL A 116 -7.23 8.15 -6.51
CA VAL A 116 -7.32 9.27 -7.45
C VAL A 116 -7.49 8.78 -8.89
N LEU A 117 -6.78 7.72 -9.29
CA LEU A 117 -6.94 7.12 -10.61
C LEU A 117 -8.37 6.61 -10.85
N ASP A 118 -9.02 6.10 -9.81
CA ASP A 118 -10.44 5.68 -9.81
C ASP A 118 -11.42 6.86 -9.69
N GLY A 119 -10.93 8.11 -9.73
CA GLY A 119 -11.75 9.32 -9.71
C GLY A 119 -12.26 9.72 -8.32
N LYS A 120 -11.67 9.19 -7.25
CA LYS A 120 -12.02 9.56 -5.86
C LYS A 120 -11.26 10.80 -5.41
N GLU A 121 -11.91 11.59 -4.56
CA GLU A 121 -11.31 12.70 -3.83
C GLU A 121 -10.59 12.16 -2.61
N VAL A 122 -9.28 12.37 -2.51
CA VAL A 122 -8.47 11.85 -1.41
C VAL A 122 -7.92 13.00 -0.58
N THR A 123 -8.12 12.93 0.74
CA THR A 123 -7.47 13.82 1.71
C THR A 123 -6.60 13.02 2.66
N ILE A 124 -5.39 13.50 2.92
CA ILE A 124 -4.50 12.98 3.96
C ILE A 124 -4.31 14.07 5.02
N ASP A 125 -4.89 13.85 6.20
CA ASP A 125 -4.86 14.75 7.35
C ASP A 125 -3.73 14.40 8.32
N PHE A 126 -2.62 15.14 8.26
CA PHE A 126 -1.54 15.06 9.23
C PHE A 126 -1.78 16.02 10.38
N ARG A 127 -2.36 15.52 11.48
CA ARG A 127 -2.60 16.33 12.70
C ARG A 127 -1.31 16.71 13.44
N GLN A 128 -0.18 16.11 13.07
CA GLN A 128 1.13 16.41 13.63
C GLN A 128 2.15 16.71 12.54
N LEU A 129 2.76 17.91 12.61
CA LEU A 129 3.77 18.38 11.66
C LEU A 129 5.03 17.51 11.59
N LYS A 130 5.38 16.80 12.68
CA LYS A 130 6.56 15.92 12.71
C LYS A 130 6.45 14.79 11.69
N THR A 131 5.31 14.11 11.63
CA THR A 131 5.09 13.01 10.68
C THR A 131 5.03 13.54 9.25
N LEU A 132 4.36 14.67 9.02
CA LEU A 132 4.36 15.37 7.74
C LEU A 132 5.79 15.73 7.27
N THR A 133 6.61 16.27 8.16
CA THR A 133 8.01 16.63 7.86
C THR A 133 8.84 15.41 7.51
N TYR A 134 8.64 14.30 8.22
CA TYR A 134 9.32 13.04 7.94
C TYR A 134 8.92 12.46 6.59
N VAL A 135 7.61 12.37 6.28
CA VAL A 135 7.19 11.84 4.97
C VAL A 135 7.65 12.75 3.82
N ASN A 136 7.71 14.07 4.02
CA ASN A 136 8.33 14.99 3.06
C ASN A 136 9.84 14.70 2.87
N ARG A 137 10.56 14.44 3.97
CA ARG A 137 12.00 14.11 3.92
C ARG A 137 12.26 12.88 3.07
N ILE A 138 11.40 11.87 3.12
CA ILE A 138 11.61 10.62 2.36
C ILE A 138 11.04 10.68 0.93
N GLY A 139 10.53 11.82 0.47
CA GLY A 139 10.05 11.99 -0.91
C GLY A 139 8.61 11.54 -1.16
N PHE A 140 7.80 11.37 -0.11
CA PHE A 140 6.39 10.95 -0.27
C PHE A 140 5.58 11.91 -1.15
N PHE A 141 5.72 13.22 -0.96
CA PHE A 141 4.96 14.21 -1.72
C PHE A 141 5.46 14.42 -3.15
N ASP A 142 6.65 13.94 -3.47
CA ASP A 142 7.21 14.02 -4.83
C ASP A 142 6.49 13.03 -5.77
N HIS A 143 5.97 11.94 -5.21
CA HIS A 143 5.33 10.84 -5.95
C HIS A 143 3.85 10.64 -5.61
N LEU A 144 3.33 11.40 -4.65
CA LEU A 144 1.90 11.46 -4.36
C LEU A 144 1.20 12.25 -5.46
N ASN A 145 0.11 11.70 -5.99
CA ASN A 145 -0.67 12.36 -7.03
C ASN A 145 -1.09 13.78 -6.60
N SER A 146 -0.90 14.75 -7.49
CA SER A 146 -1.14 16.17 -7.20
C SER A 146 -2.59 16.48 -6.82
N ALA A 147 -3.57 15.65 -7.23
CA ALA A 147 -4.97 15.81 -6.84
C ALA A 147 -5.27 15.43 -5.38
N VAL A 148 -4.37 14.69 -4.71
CA VAL A 148 -4.52 14.38 -3.28
C VAL A 148 -4.39 15.66 -2.45
N ARG A 149 -5.39 15.96 -1.63
CA ARG A 149 -5.36 17.07 -0.68
C ARG A 149 -4.54 16.65 0.55
N VAL A 150 -3.64 17.52 1.00
CA VAL A 150 -2.82 17.28 2.20
C VAL A 150 -3.15 18.36 3.23
N LEU A 151 -3.49 17.95 4.45
CA LEU A 151 -3.68 18.85 5.58
C LEU A 151 -2.52 18.72 6.59
N PRO A 152 -2.09 19.82 7.24
CA PRO A 152 -2.62 21.17 7.11
C PRO A 152 -2.32 21.81 5.74
N GLU A 153 -1.18 21.50 5.13
CA GLU A 153 -0.81 21.97 3.79
C GLU A 153 0.21 21.01 3.16
N ARG A 154 0.15 20.83 1.84
CA ARG A 154 1.20 20.11 1.10
C ARG A 154 2.48 20.95 1.12
N PRO A 155 3.65 20.40 1.48
CA PRO A 155 4.90 21.14 1.42
C PRO A 155 5.18 21.69 0.01
N GLU A 156 5.53 22.98 -0.08
CA GLU A 156 5.91 23.63 -1.34
C GLU A 156 7.26 23.13 -1.89
N THR A 157 8.14 22.69 -0.98
CA THR A 157 9.49 22.22 -1.33
C THR A 157 9.68 20.76 -0.94
N SER A 158 10.24 20.00 -1.88
CA SER A 158 10.61 18.60 -1.66
C SER A 158 11.72 18.52 -0.61
N GLY A 159 11.41 17.84 0.50
CA GLY A 159 12.40 17.49 1.50
C GLY A 159 13.47 16.57 0.90
N ALA A 160 13.06 15.58 0.11
CA ALA A 160 14.00 14.65 -0.53
C ALA A 160 15.01 15.38 -1.44
N GLN A 161 14.56 16.30 -2.29
CA GLN A 161 15.45 17.08 -3.15
C GLN A 161 16.32 18.04 -2.35
N ARG A 162 15.81 18.67 -1.30
CA ARG A 162 16.60 19.59 -0.47
C ARG A 162 17.74 18.88 0.26
N TYR A 163 17.45 17.70 0.80
CA TYR A 163 18.46 16.91 1.51
C TYR A 163 19.26 16.00 0.57
N ASN A 164 18.89 15.87 -0.71
CA ASN A 164 19.57 15.15 -1.79
C ASN A 164 20.65 14.14 -1.35
N ARG A 165 20.25 12.93 -0.94
CA ARG A 165 21.17 11.84 -0.58
C ARG A 165 22.13 12.16 0.59
N ASN A 166 21.90 13.23 1.35
CA ASN A 166 22.70 13.62 2.52
C ASN A 166 22.36 12.82 3.79
N SER A 167 21.82 11.62 3.62
CA SER A 167 21.58 10.69 4.71
C SER A 167 22.12 9.33 4.32
N ASN A 168 22.85 8.72 5.25
CA ASN A 168 23.21 7.32 5.16
C ASN A 168 22.14 6.43 5.76
N SER A 169 21.10 6.96 6.42
CA SER A 169 20.04 6.15 7.04
C SER A 169 18.76 6.06 6.21
N VAL A 170 18.68 6.78 5.09
CA VAL A 170 17.49 6.87 4.24
C VAL A 170 17.94 6.85 2.79
N VAL A 171 17.28 6.03 1.97
CA VAL A 171 17.18 6.24 0.53
C VAL A 171 15.75 6.67 0.27
N GLU A 172 15.59 7.90 -0.21
CA GLU A 172 14.30 8.50 -0.50
C GLU A 172 13.52 7.65 -1.51
N LEU A 173 12.19 7.76 -1.47
CA LEU A 173 11.31 7.08 -2.42
C LEU A 173 11.70 7.52 -3.84
N GLY A 174 12.02 6.56 -4.69
CA GLY A 174 12.36 6.78 -6.10
C GLY A 174 11.41 6.02 -7.01
N ILE A 175 11.03 6.64 -8.14
CA ILE A 175 10.18 6.02 -9.15
C ILE A 175 10.95 4.91 -9.88
N ILE A 176 10.26 3.80 -10.10
CA ILE A 176 10.68 2.72 -10.99
C ILE A 176 9.95 2.95 -12.30
N ASP A 177 10.56 3.76 -13.17
CA ASP A 177 10.03 4.02 -14.51
C ASP A 177 10.40 2.84 -15.43
N PRO A 178 9.42 2.21 -16.11
CA PRO A 178 9.67 1.12 -17.04
C PRO A 178 10.58 1.52 -18.23
N THR A 179 10.59 2.81 -18.57
CA THR A 179 11.28 3.37 -19.75
C THR A 179 12.57 4.11 -19.42
N ASN A 180 12.69 4.66 -18.21
CA ASN A 180 13.83 5.49 -17.82
C ASN A 180 14.20 5.30 -16.34
N LEU A 181 14.70 4.11 -16.01
CA LEU A 181 15.14 3.80 -14.66
C LEU A 181 16.38 4.64 -14.29
N ASP A 182 16.33 5.31 -13.13
CA ASP A 182 17.52 5.93 -12.56
C ASP A 182 18.51 4.84 -12.12
N GLU A 183 19.50 4.54 -12.97
CA GLU A 183 20.56 3.56 -12.71
C GLU A 183 21.36 3.85 -11.42
N SER A 184 21.31 5.07 -10.89
CA SER A 184 21.96 5.40 -9.62
C SER A 184 21.14 4.97 -8.39
N LEU A 185 19.85 4.68 -8.54
CA LEU A 185 18.96 4.25 -7.44
C LEU A 185 19.30 2.84 -6.93
N PRO A 186 19.45 1.79 -7.78
CA PRO A 186 19.93 0.49 -7.33
C PRO A 186 21.30 0.57 -6.63
N ALA A 187 22.22 1.36 -7.18
CA ALA A 187 23.54 1.56 -6.61
C ALA A 187 23.47 2.21 -5.23
N ARG A 188 22.60 3.21 -5.05
CA ARG A 188 22.41 3.90 -3.77
C ARG A 188 21.76 3.02 -2.72
N LEU A 189 20.74 2.24 -3.08
CA LEU A 189 20.10 1.26 -2.18
C LEU A 189 21.12 0.26 -1.67
N LYS A 190 21.96 -0.27 -2.57
CA LYS A 190 23.07 -1.16 -2.23
C LYS A 190 24.06 -0.49 -1.27
N GLU A 191 24.54 0.71 -1.61
CA GLU A 191 25.51 1.45 -0.79
C GLU A 191 25.02 1.65 0.64
N VAL A 192 23.78 2.13 0.80
CA VAL A 192 23.19 2.38 2.12
C VAL A 192 22.94 1.08 2.88
N PHE A 193 22.41 0.06 2.22
CA PHE A 193 22.19 -1.24 2.86
C PHE A 193 23.51 -1.83 3.38
N VAL A 194 24.54 -1.88 2.53
CA VAL A 194 25.86 -2.42 2.85
C VAL A 194 26.57 -1.59 3.91
N GLY A 195 26.39 -0.26 3.91
CA GLY A 195 26.95 0.63 4.91
C GLY A 195 26.49 0.31 6.34
N HIS A 196 25.28 -0.24 6.51
CA HIS A 196 24.73 -0.60 7.83
C HIS A 196 24.77 -2.10 8.12
N ALA A 197 24.47 -2.93 7.12
CA ALA A 197 24.51 -4.38 7.29
C ALA A 197 25.95 -4.90 7.31
N GLY A 198 26.83 -4.36 6.46
CA GLY A 198 28.22 -4.79 6.27
C GLY A 198 28.50 -5.37 4.89
N SER A 199 29.77 -5.40 4.48
CA SER A 199 30.20 -5.85 3.14
C SER A 199 29.88 -7.31 2.82
N LYS A 200 29.82 -8.18 3.85
CA LYS A 200 29.42 -9.58 3.67
C LYS A 200 28.02 -9.76 3.08
N TYR A 201 27.20 -8.70 3.09
CA TYR A 201 25.83 -8.70 2.56
C TYR A 201 25.70 -8.11 1.15
N GLU A 202 26.79 -7.62 0.57
CA GLU A 202 26.79 -6.81 -0.65
C GLU A 202 26.17 -7.52 -1.86
N GLN A 203 26.68 -8.71 -2.19
CA GLN A 203 26.22 -9.46 -3.35
C GLN A 203 24.75 -9.88 -3.19
N THR A 204 24.38 -10.28 -1.97
CA THR A 204 23.02 -10.69 -1.65
C THR A 204 22.04 -9.52 -1.77
N ALA A 205 22.33 -8.38 -1.13
CA ALA A 205 21.48 -7.19 -1.21
C ALA A 205 21.32 -6.69 -2.64
N PHE A 206 22.40 -6.66 -3.42
CA PHE A 206 22.37 -6.26 -4.81
C PHE A 206 21.44 -7.16 -5.64
N THR A 207 21.57 -8.48 -5.53
CA THR A 207 20.70 -9.41 -6.26
C THR A 207 19.23 -9.23 -5.90
N VAL A 208 18.89 -9.13 -4.61
CA VAL A 208 17.50 -8.92 -4.17
C VAL A 208 16.93 -7.63 -4.74
N ILE A 209 17.64 -6.51 -4.56
CA ILE A 209 17.18 -5.20 -4.99
C ILE A 209 17.01 -5.14 -6.52
N SER A 210 18.03 -5.57 -7.28
CA SER A 210 17.99 -5.52 -8.75
C SER A 210 16.87 -6.38 -9.35
N GLU A 211 16.64 -7.59 -8.83
CA GLU A 211 15.60 -8.49 -9.33
C GLU A 211 14.19 -7.93 -9.08
N LEU A 212 13.96 -7.33 -7.92
CA LEU A 212 12.66 -6.75 -7.58
C LEU A 212 12.37 -5.49 -8.38
N LEU A 213 13.39 -4.66 -8.63
CA LEU A 213 13.28 -3.50 -9.51
C LEU A 213 12.99 -3.93 -10.95
N GLY A 214 13.69 -4.95 -11.44
CA GLY A 214 13.43 -5.56 -12.75
C GLY A 214 11.99 -6.04 -12.90
N ASN A 215 11.45 -6.73 -11.88
CA ASN A 215 10.05 -7.20 -11.92
C ASN A 215 9.03 -6.06 -12.05
N VAL A 216 9.20 -4.97 -11.31
CA VAL A 216 8.30 -3.82 -11.40
C VAL A 216 8.41 -3.14 -12.76
N ARG A 217 9.65 -2.94 -13.25
CA ARG A 217 9.95 -2.35 -14.55
C ARG A 217 9.32 -3.14 -15.70
N ASP A 218 9.48 -4.46 -15.66
CA ASP A 218 9.16 -5.33 -16.79
C ASP A 218 7.69 -5.78 -16.79
N HIS A 219 7.01 -5.75 -15.64
CA HIS A 219 5.71 -6.42 -15.46
C HIS A 219 4.61 -5.62 -14.75
N SER A 220 4.83 -4.37 -14.32
CA SER A 220 3.77 -3.64 -13.62
C SER A 220 2.54 -3.41 -14.51
N LEU A 221 2.70 -3.11 -15.80
CA LEU A 221 1.58 -2.81 -16.74
C LEU A 221 0.56 -1.82 -16.15
N SER A 222 1.01 -0.90 -15.29
CA SER A 222 0.18 0.05 -14.55
C SER A 222 0.37 1.47 -15.08
N PRO A 223 -0.69 2.31 -15.13
CA PRO A 223 -0.54 3.74 -15.39
C PRO A 223 0.07 4.52 -14.22
N ILE A 224 0.14 3.91 -13.02
CA ILE A 224 0.81 4.49 -11.85
C ILE A 224 2.21 3.89 -11.77
N PRO A 225 3.27 4.72 -11.84
CA PRO A 225 4.64 4.22 -11.72
C PRO A 225 4.86 3.50 -10.38
N GLY A 226 5.65 2.43 -10.42
CA GLY A 226 6.14 1.79 -9.21
C GLY A 226 7.18 2.65 -8.50
N PHE A 227 7.55 2.28 -7.28
CA PHE A 227 8.57 2.98 -6.51
C PHE A 227 9.29 2.05 -5.53
N VAL A 228 10.48 2.50 -5.11
CA VAL A 228 11.33 1.84 -4.12
C VAL A 228 11.82 2.84 -3.08
N GLY A 229 12.09 2.40 -1.86
CA GLY A 229 12.80 3.19 -0.87
C GLY A 229 13.45 2.32 0.21
N LEU A 230 14.31 2.91 1.02
CA LEU A 230 14.99 2.22 2.12
C LEU A 230 15.12 3.12 3.34
N GLN A 231 14.88 2.57 4.53
CA GLN A 231 15.06 3.26 5.81
C GLN A 231 15.79 2.35 6.80
N PHE A 232 16.82 2.88 7.43
CA PHE A 232 17.47 2.29 8.59
C PHE A 232 16.86 2.83 9.88
N TYR A 233 16.27 1.95 10.68
CA TYR A 233 15.64 2.22 11.97
C TYR A 233 16.57 1.89 13.13
N LYS A 234 17.58 2.74 13.33
CA LYS A 234 18.63 2.54 14.35
C LYS A 234 18.14 2.52 15.81
N ASN A 235 17.02 3.19 16.10
CA ASN A 235 16.50 3.35 17.46
C ASN A 235 15.49 2.25 17.85
N PHE A 236 15.26 1.27 16.98
CA PHE A 236 14.44 0.10 17.28
C PHE A 236 15.28 -0.99 17.95
N SER A 237 14.63 -1.94 18.61
CA SER A 237 15.29 -3.07 19.25
C SER A 237 14.63 -4.38 18.79
N PRO A 238 15.28 -5.17 17.92
CA PRO A 238 16.57 -4.89 17.29
C PRO A 238 16.51 -3.72 16.29
N PRO A 239 17.65 -3.03 16.04
CA PRO A 239 17.74 -2.09 14.93
C PRO A 239 17.54 -2.86 13.62
N HIS A 240 16.91 -2.24 12.62
CA HIS A 240 16.58 -2.94 11.39
C HIS A 240 16.59 -2.02 10.17
N ILE A 241 16.71 -2.61 8.98
CA ILE A 241 16.66 -1.91 7.69
C ILE A 241 15.40 -2.37 6.96
N GLN A 242 14.49 -1.45 6.66
CA GLN A 242 13.35 -1.72 5.78
C GLN A 242 13.66 -1.27 4.36
N THR A 243 13.44 -2.14 3.38
CA THR A 243 13.42 -1.80 1.96
C THR A 243 12.03 -2.13 1.41
N VAL A 244 11.40 -1.16 0.77
CA VAL A 244 10.05 -1.30 0.21
C VAL A 244 10.10 -1.20 -1.29
N ILE A 245 9.37 -2.06 -1.98
CA ILE A 245 9.17 -2.01 -3.44
C ILE A 245 7.69 -2.19 -3.69
N SER A 246 7.12 -1.30 -4.49
CA SER A 246 5.67 -1.21 -4.65
C SER A 246 5.31 -0.85 -6.08
N ASP A 247 4.32 -1.54 -6.63
CA ASP A 247 3.69 -1.20 -7.90
C ASP A 247 2.16 -1.34 -7.81
N SER A 248 1.44 -0.70 -8.72
CA SER A 248 -0.03 -0.76 -8.81
C SER A 248 -0.50 -1.60 -10.00
N GLY A 249 0.28 -2.60 -10.37
CA GLY A 249 0.09 -3.44 -11.53
C GLY A 249 -0.86 -4.62 -11.35
N LYS A 250 -0.74 -5.60 -12.26
CA LYS A 250 -1.45 -6.90 -12.13
C LYS A 250 -0.94 -7.75 -10.96
N GLY A 251 0.28 -7.46 -10.50
CA GLY A 251 0.98 -8.20 -9.46
C GLY A 251 1.38 -9.63 -9.85
N ILE A 252 2.03 -10.31 -8.91
CA ILE A 252 2.47 -11.71 -9.06
C ILE A 252 1.25 -12.63 -9.26
N LEU A 253 0.20 -12.36 -8.48
CA LEU A 253 -1.16 -12.90 -8.59
C LEU A 253 -1.69 -12.92 -10.03
N GLY A 254 -1.94 -11.73 -10.54
CA GLY A 254 -2.61 -11.52 -11.82
C GLY A 254 -1.77 -11.91 -13.03
N THR A 255 -0.46 -12.04 -12.90
CA THR A 255 0.44 -12.46 -13.99
C THR A 255 0.61 -13.97 -14.08
N LEU A 256 0.65 -14.69 -12.95
CA LEU A 256 0.90 -16.13 -12.93
C LEU A 256 -0.36 -16.99 -13.06
N LYS A 257 -1.47 -16.60 -12.42
CA LYS A 257 -2.71 -17.41 -12.47
C LYS A 257 -3.19 -17.74 -13.88
N PRO A 258 -3.21 -16.80 -14.86
CA PRO A 258 -3.74 -17.08 -16.20
C PRO A 258 -2.97 -18.15 -16.98
N ILE A 259 -1.72 -18.41 -16.61
CA ILE A 259 -0.83 -19.35 -17.30
C ILE A 259 -0.53 -20.60 -16.47
N LEU A 260 -1.10 -20.72 -15.27
CA LEU A 260 -0.70 -21.72 -14.29
C LEU A 260 -1.01 -23.14 -14.79
N GLU A 261 -2.22 -23.39 -15.27
CA GLU A 261 -2.65 -24.69 -15.79
C GLU A 261 -1.89 -25.11 -17.04
N THR A 262 -1.55 -24.15 -17.91
CA THR A 262 -0.90 -24.43 -19.20
C THR A 262 0.60 -24.61 -19.06
N LYS A 263 1.28 -23.76 -18.29
CA LYS A 263 2.74 -23.76 -18.15
C LYS A 263 3.25 -24.58 -16.97
N TYR A 264 2.46 -24.69 -15.90
CA TYR A 264 2.83 -25.41 -14.68
C TYR A 264 1.71 -26.36 -14.22
N PRO A 265 1.28 -27.33 -15.05
CA PRO A 265 0.13 -28.20 -14.77
C PRO A 265 0.29 -29.02 -13.48
N ASP A 266 1.52 -29.43 -13.15
CA ASP A 266 1.79 -30.14 -11.90
C ASP A 266 1.62 -29.23 -10.68
N LEU A 267 2.05 -27.96 -10.78
CA LEU A 267 1.84 -26.98 -9.71
C LEU A 267 0.36 -26.63 -9.54
N ALA A 268 -0.41 -26.56 -10.63
CA ALA A 268 -1.85 -26.38 -10.58
C ALA A 268 -2.52 -27.53 -9.80
N ARG A 269 -2.16 -28.77 -10.10
CA ARG A 269 -2.65 -29.96 -9.38
C ARG A 269 -2.27 -29.94 -7.90
N GLU A 270 -1.02 -29.60 -7.59
CA GLU A 270 -0.57 -29.45 -6.19
C GLU A 270 -1.38 -28.40 -5.42
N ILE A 271 -1.77 -27.30 -6.09
CA ILE A 271 -2.58 -26.23 -5.50
C ILE A 271 -3.99 -26.73 -5.19
N GLU A 272 -4.62 -27.50 -6.09
CA GLU A 272 -5.95 -28.07 -5.87
C GLU A 272 -5.97 -29.09 -4.72
N GLU A 273 -4.90 -29.89 -4.60
CA GLU A 273 -4.74 -30.88 -3.54
C GLU A 273 -4.35 -30.26 -2.18
N ALA A 274 -3.88 -29.01 -2.19
CA ALA A 274 -3.44 -28.33 -0.98
C ALA A 274 -4.60 -27.93 -0.07
N LYS A 275 -4.43 -28.12 1.24
CA LYS A 275 -5.35 -27.59 2.28
C LYS A 275 -5.14 -26.10 2.58
N LEU A 276 -4.53 -25.37 1.64
CA LEU A 276 -4.19 -23.97 1.77
C LEU A 276 -4.86 -23.20 0.63
N ASP A 277 -5.25 -21.96 0.90
CA ASP A 277 -5.75 -21.07 -0.15
C ASP A 277 -4.77 -21.01 -1.34
N SER A 278 -5.33 -21.06 -2.56
CA SER A 278 -4.54 -21.21 -3.79
C SER A 278 -3.57 -20.06 -4.02
N ASP A 279 -3.95 -18.84 -3.65
CA ASP A 279 -3.12 -17.65 -3.79
C ASP A 279 -1.94 -17.72 -2.83
N ILE A 280 -2.20 -18.11 -1.59
CA ILE A 280 -1.17 -18.26 -0.58
C ILE A 280 -0.20 -19.38 -0.96
N TYR A 281 -0.72 -20.50 -1.48
CA TYR A 281 0.11 -21.61 -1.93
C TYR A 281 1.01 -21.21 -3.10
N LEU A 282 0.46 -20.52 -4.10
CA LEU A 282 1.22 -20.04 -5.25
C LEU A 282 2.31 -19.04 -4.84
N LEU A 283 2.01 -18.04 -3.99
CA LEU A 283 3.01 -17.11 -3.48
C LEU A 283 4.13 -17.82 -2.72
N LYS A 284 3.77 -18.80 -1.88
CA LYS A 284 4.74 -19.64 -1.16
C LYS A 284 5.65 -20.39 -2.13
N LYS A 285 5.11 -20.93 -3.22
CA LYS A 285 5.88 -21.69 -4.21
C LYS A 285 6.82 -20.79 -5.01
N VAL A 286 6.35 -19.63 -5.45
CA VAL A 286 7.17 -18.61 -6.12
C VAL A 286 8.39 -18.22 -5.26
N LEU A 287 8.21 -18.07 -3.95
CA LEU A 287 9.29 -17.68 -3.02
C LEU A 287 10.23 -18.80 -2.60
N THR A 288 9.77 -20.06 -2.61
CA THR A 288 10.57 -21.18 -2.08
C THR A 288 11.20 -22.05 -3.16
N GLN A 289 10.52 -22.22 -4.30
CA GLN A 289 11.01 -23.03 -5.42
C GLN A 289 11.74 -22.18 -6.47
N GLY A 290 11.25 -20.96 -6.73
CA GLY A 290 11.71 -20.11 -7.83
C GLY A 290 11.38 -20.70 -9.21
N GLN A 291 11.85 -20.03 -10.27
CA GLN A 291 11.60 -20.39 -11.68
C GLN A 291 10.12 -20.43 -12.08
N ILE A 292 9.24 -19.83 -11.28
CA ILE A 292 7.82 -19.66 -11.59
C ILE A 292 7.64 -18.24 -12.09
N SER A 293 7.54 -18.10 -13.42
CA SER A 293 7.41 -16.81 -14.11
C SER A 293 6.48 -16.89 -15.32
N GLN A 294 5.92 -15.73 -15.69
CA GLN A 294 5.21 -15.56 -16.95
C GLN A 294 6.16 -15.59 -18.16
N SER A 295 7.39 -15.10 -18.02
CA SER A 295 8.40 -15.07 -19.10
C SER A 295 8.81 -16.47 -19.56
N GLU A 296 8.99 -16.67 -20.87
CA GLU A 296 9.46 -17.93 -21.46
C GLU A 296 10.95 -18.22 -21.21
N ASP A 297 11.73 -17.22 -20.78
CA ASP A 297 13.15 -17.41 -20.49
C ASP A 297 13.35 -18.02 -19.09
N GLU A 298 14.04 -19.17 -19.05
CA GLU A 298 14.31 -19.99 -17.86
C GLU A 298 15.14 -19.26 -16.80
N ALA A 299 15.80 -18.14 -17.14
CA ALA A 299 16.50 -17.28 -16.19
C ALA A 299 15.54 -16.47 -15.30
N HIS A 300 14.27 -16.28 -15.70
CA HIS A 300 13.29 -15.50 -14.95
C HIS A 300 12.60 -16.31 -13.82
N GLY A 301 11.99 -15.60 -12.86
CA GLY A 301 11.32 -16.23 -11.71
C GLY A 301 12.27 -16.68 -10.60
N LEU A 302 13.58 -16.41 -10.73
CA LEU A 302 14.57 -16.68 -9.69
C LEU A 302 14.67 -15.54 -8.66
N GLY A 303 14.29 -14.32 -9.01
CA GLY A 303 14.47 -13.14 -8.15
C GLY A 303 13.88 -13.27 -6.75
N LEU A 304 12.61 -13.68 -6.65
CA LEU A 304 11.93 -13.85 -5.35
C LEU A 304 12.52 -15.00 -4.54
N LYS A 305 12.88 -16.12 -5.18
CA LYS A 305 13.57 -17.21 -4.50
C LYS A 305 14.96 -16.82 -4.02
N ARG A 306 15.76 -16.15 -4.85
CA ARG A 306 17.08 -15.62 -4.45
C ARG A 306 16.94 -14.66 -3.27
N SER A 307 15.87 -13.87 -3.25
CA SER A 307 15.53 -12.99 -2.13
C SER A 307 15.11 -13.72 -0.86
N SER A 308 14.43 -14.86 -1.01
CA SER A 308 14.12 -15.77 0.09
C SER A 308 15.37 -16.49 0.61
N ASP A 309 16.23 -17.02 -0.28
CA ASP A 309 17.51 -17.66 0.08
C ASP A 309 18.45 -16.68 0.78
N ALA A 310 18.50 -15.44 0.28
CA ALA A 310 19.16 -14.30 0.91
C ALA A 310 18.64 -14.08 2.34
N ALA A 311 17.33 -13.89 2.48
CA ALA A 311 16.69 -13.69 3.77
C ALA A 311 16.91 -14.86 4.72
N SER A 312 16.92 -16.11 4.23
CA SER A 312 17.14 -17.32 5.04
C SER A 312 18.50 -17.38 5.74
N LYS A 313 19.52 -16.77 5.14
CA LYS A 313 20.86 -16.67 5.74
C LYS A 313 20.88 -15.72 6.93
N PHE A 314 19.82 -14.94 7.13
CA PHE A 314 19.78 -13.83 8.08
C PHE A 314 18.46 -13.77 8.85
N ASN A 315 18.39 -12.90 9.86
CA ASN A 315 17.16 -12.68 10.61
C ASN A 315 16.33 -11.62 9.88
N ALA A 316 15.60 -12.04 8.85
CA ALA A 316 14.83 -11.13 8.00
C ALA A 316 13.36 -11.53 7.90
N ASN A 317 12.51 -10.54 7.65
CA ASN A 317 11.12 -10.73 7.30
C ASN A 317 10.88 -10.27 5.86
N ILE A 318 10.10 -11.04 5.10
CA ILE A 318 9.61 -10.62 3.79
C ILE A 318 8.10 -10.58 3.87
N SER A 319 7.50 -9.42 3.67
CA SER A 319 6.06 -9.27 3.48
C SER A 319 5.76 -9.05 2.01
N ILE A 320 4.81 -9.81 1.45
CA ILE A 320 4.30 -9.63 0.09
C ILE A 320 2.79 -9.46 0.17
N ARG A 321 2.33 -8.24 -0.10
CA ARG A 321 0.92 -7.88 -0.26
C ARG A 321 0.55 -7.94 -1.74
N GLN A 322 -0.42 -8.76 -2.07
CA GLN A 322 -1.14 -8.80 -3.35
C GLN A 322 -2.54 -8.19 -3.15
N GLU A 323 -3.39 -8.16 -4.19
CA GLU A 323 -4.67 -7.42 -4.17
C GLU A 323 -5.56 -7.61 -2.93
N ARG A 324 -5.68 -8.85 -2.42
CA ARG A 324 -6.56 -9.21 -1.30
C ARG A 324 -5.93 -10.14 -0.27
N CYS A 325 -4.62 -10.36 -0.38
CA CYS A 325 -3.92 -11.25 0.52
C CYS A 325 -2.50 -10.77 0.80
N GLU A 326 -1.96 -11.21 1.92
CA GLU A 326 -0.59 -10.95 2.32
C GLU A 326 0.03 -12.25 2.80
N VAL A 327 1.30 -12.47 2.44
CA VAL A 327 2.12 -13.52 3.04
C VAL A 327 3.36 -12.88 3.65
N LYS A 328 3.61 -13.20 4.92
CA LYS A 328 4.81 -12.79 5.65
C LYS A 328 5.67 -14.00 5.95
N PHE A 329 6.91 -13.99 5.46
CA PHE A 329 7.91 -15.00 5.74
C PHE A 329 8.86 -14.50 6.82
N PHE A 330 9.09 -15.34 7.83
CA PHE A 330 10.00 -15.09 8.94
C PHE A 330 11.19 -16.02 8.81
N PHE A 331 12.31 -15.47 8.38
CA PHE A 331 13.58 -16.16 8.29
C PHE A 331 14.36 -15.91 9.57
N ARG A 332 14.64 -16.97 10.33
CA ARG A 332 15.41 -16.90 11.57
C ARG A 332 16.38 -18.05 11.64
N GLN A 333 17.58 -17.77 12.16
CA GLN A 333 18.58 -18.79 12.54
C GLN A 333 18.93 -19.82 11.44
N GLY A 334 18.97 -19.42 10.16
CA GLY A 334 19.41 -20.31 9.08
C GLY A 334 18.46 -21.49 8.78
N ARG A 335 17.20 -21.42 9.21
CA ARG A 335 16.21 -22.47 8.91
C ARG A 335 15.98 -22.57 7.40
N ARG A 336 16.06 -23.80 6.86
CA ARG A 336 15.79 -24.08 5.43
C ARG A 336 14.35 -23.78 5.02
N THR A 337 13.40 -23.91 5.94
CA THR A 337 11.99 -23.57 5.70
C THR A 337 11.60 -22.42 6.62
N PRO A 338 11.29 -21.23 6.09
CA PRO A 338 10.82 -20.12 6.90
C PRO A 338 9.47 -20.45 7.54
N ARG A 339 9.23 -19.92 8.75
CA ARG A 339 7.85 -19.79 9.24
C ARG A 339 7.17 -18.77 8.32
N PHE A 340 5.90 -18.98 8.01
CA PHE A 340 5.12 -17.95 7.33
C PHE A 340 3.77 -17.76 8.01
N GLU A 341 3.25 -16.55 7.90
CA GLU A 341 1.89 -16.18 8.26
C GLU A 341 1.23 -15.59 7.02
N PHE A 342 -0.10 -15.64 6.97
CA PHE A 342 -0.84 -15.08 5.86
C PHE A 342 -2.17 -14.50 6.32
N LYS A 343 -2.68 -13.56 5.51
CA LYS A 343 -4.03 -13.01 5.62
C LYS A 343 -4.68 -13.07 4.24
N ILE A 344 -5.98 -13.38 4.21
CA ILE A 344 -6.84 -13.40 3.01
C ILE A 344 -8.05 -12.49 3.24
N GLY A 345 -8.77 -12.15 2.17
CA GLY A 345 -9.95 -11.30 2.26
C GLY A 345 -9.64 -9.89 2.74
N MET A 346 -8.42 -9.41 2.50
CA MET A 346 -8.00 -8.07 2.90
C MET A 346 -8.69 -7.02 2.01
N PRO A 347 -8.84 -5.76 2.50
CA PRO A 347 -9.30 -4.64 1.69
C PRO A 347 -8.54 -4.54 0.37
N LEU A 348 -9.20 -4.08 -0.70
CA LEU A 348 -8.56 -4.02 -2.01
C LEU A 348 -7.40 -3.01 -1.99
N LEU A 349 -6.24 -3.45 -2.47
CA LEU A 349 -5.08 -2.61 -2.76
C LEU A 349 -4.37 -3.22 -3.98
N ARG A 350 -4.47 -2.60 -5.15
CA ARG A 350 -4.02 -3.21 -6.42
C ARG A 350 -2.50 -3.32 -6.49
N GLY A 351 -2.01 -4.34 -7.18
CA GLY A 351 -0.58 -4.52 -7.45
C GLY A 351 0.17 -5.35 -6.42
N THR A 352 1.48 -5.14 -6.36
CA THR A 352 2.40 -5.87 -5.48
C THR A 352 3.14 -4.90 -4.58
N HIS A 353 3.06 -5.12 -3.27
CA HIS A 353 3.80 -4.32 -2.29
C HIS A 353 4.65 -5.26 -1.44
N ILE A 354 5.95 -5.14 -1.60
CA ILE A 354 6.93 -5.97 -0.93
C ILE A 354 7.70 -5.14 0.09
N CYS A 355 7.83 -5.67 1.30
CA CYS A 355 8.68 -5.13 2.34
C CYS A 355 9.71 -6.18 2.74
N PHE A 356 10.98 -5.82 2.63
CA PHE A 356 12.10 -6.56 3.20
C PHE A 356 12.52 -5.85 4.47
N ASP A 357 12.37 -6.53 5.60
CA ASP A 357 12.75 -6.03 6.91
C ASP A 357 13.91 -6.87 7.46
N PHE A 358 15.09 -6.25 7.54
CA PHE A 358 16.32 -6.91 7.91
C PHE A 358 16.72 -6.51 9.34
N GLU A 359 16.63 -7.43 10.29
CA GLU A 359 17.07 -7.19 11.67
C GLU A 359 18.61 -7.25 11.73
N LEU A 360 19.21 -6.21 12.30
CA LEU A 360 20.63 -6.13 12.56
C LEU A 360 20.93 -6.60 13.97
N ASP A 361 22.00 -7.37 14.12
CA ASP A 361 22.58 -7.62 15.44
C ASP A 361 22.99 -6.27 16.04
N ARG A 362 22.76 -6.06 17.34
CA ARG A 362 23.25 -4.85 18.00
C ARG A 362 24.76 -4.77 17.76
N ALA A 363 25.21 -3.65 17.19
CA ALA A 363 26.63 -3.32 17.17
C ALA A 363 27.16 -3.49 18.61
N SER A 364 28.16 -4.35 18.76
CA SER A 364 28.81 -4.64 20.04
C SER A 364 29.45 -3.40 20.62
#